data_AF-X6LYI5-F1
#
_entry.id   AF-X6LYI5-F1
#
_cell.length_a   1.000
_cell.length_b   1.000
_cell.length_c   1.000
_cell.angle_alpha   90.00
_cell.angle_beta   90.00
_cell.angle_gamma   90.00
#
_symmetry.space_group_name_H-M   'P 1'
#
loop_
_entity.id
_entity.type
_entity.pdbx_description
1 polymer ?
#
loop_
_entity_poly.entity_id
_entity_poly.type
_entity_poly.pdbx_seq_one_letter_code
_entity_poly.pdbx_strand_id
1 'polypeptide(L)'
;MDVLLTIPSFIIIICTMCRVFDLGRIWLDKDRQGATCDYSYRTRNYGKYCQSYDMNTFESGQRYYERDLIRRKETYEQAWNAILDIPFLFIGIIVYITLWRASILHHEMMTLPKASDRRKAACVQLVLFLRDLLFVIPFLIIVCTLFRLPVLILGLMSKMKKPSLTPAILQVISCAMIFPEKGKPTFQIKARKSNPFTLSPRIKCNIFVLGEQFWEEVANVFGNAAVTVGQGMLPISIGDKHGIDYDAINSNANGNEIEFHIQLKQEVKRSVIQKNLAGMAANVPLCLQVEHNEAGVLLVLILPMRDLVACASNAGGILHLTNAHFNVDIQQINMIRGTQHKGVVDSFYILVGTEFVKWCLDVFHFILFCLLLAVPWRWIECLIVMLQHPKKWYERINEECIGVMEHAHLLFTRLHDFLFEPTVNDLVKEVGILATITTDVEGIPRYEVANASVINTWCNGMKHGFYEFEQELFHKNVDRLARETGNIPLLQMNVNTYDTAVKQSTQELQKVKFDVPGTLDATHNFFQTHLIQFWLKCVQVNANMLLLENRITWEHYAVLQEQIHIKEAHFRDKMNHVQAIMHQSHQQMVEENRIIVKKTKCYKFIHYINIYTFICKNFFIALF
;
A
#
# COMPACT_ATOMS: atom_id res chain seq x y z
N MET A 1 7.79 37.57 -17.08
CA MET A 1 8.45 36.59 -17.97
C MET A 1 7.42 35.67 -18.64
N ASP A 2 6.33 35.28 -17.97
CA ASP A 2 5.36 34.31 -18.52
C ASP A 2 4.48 34.82 -19.69
N VAL A 3 4.28 36.13 -19.82
CA VAL A 3 3.57 36.73 -20.98
C VAL A 3 4.38 36.65 -22.27
N LEU A 4 5.71 36.50 -22.19
CA LEU A 4 6.55 36.33 -23.39
C LEU A 4 6.52 34.89 -23.92
N LEU A 5 6.08 33.92 -23.11
CA LEU A 5 5.94 32.51 -23.51
C LEU A 5 4.61 32.20 -24.21
N THR A 6 3.59 33.05 -24.08
CA THR A 6 2.31 32.86 -24.77
C THR A 6 2.35 33.29 -26.23
N ILE A 7 3.25 34.22 -26.59
CA ILE A 7 3.39 34.74 -27.96
C ILE A 7 3.83 33.64 -28.95
N PRO A 8 4.87 32.82 -28.68
CA PRO A 8 5.24 31.71 -29.56
C PRO A 8 4.12 30.68 -29.75
N SER A 9 3.36 30.37 -28.70
CA SER A 9 2.23 29.43 -28.78
C SER A 9 1.11 29.97 -29.67
N PHE A 10 0.80 31.27 -29.58
CA PHE A 10 -0.15 31.93 -30.48
C PHE A 10 0.35 31.94 -31.93
N ILE A 11 1.64 32.18 -32.16
CA ILE A 11 2.26 32.13 -33.49
C ILE A 11 2.15 30.72 -34.08
N ILE A 12 2.39 29.67 -33.29
CA ILE A 12 2.26 28.27 -33.76
C ILE A 12 0.80 27.97 -34.14
N ILE A 13 -0.18 28.42 -33.35
CA ILE A 13 -1.61 28.24 -33.67
C ILE A 13 -1.96 28.95 -34.98
N ILE A 14 -1.51 30.20 -35.15
CA ILE A 14 -1.72 30.98 -36.38
C ILE A 14 -1.04 30.29 -37.57
N CYS A 15 0.22 29.85 -37.45
CA CYS A 15 0.92 29.15 -38.51
C CYS A 15 0.25 27.82 -38.89
N THR A 16 -0.30 27.09 -37.90
CA THR A 16 -1.03 25.84 -38.15
C THR A 16 -2.35 26.12 -38.89
N MET A 17 -3.07 27.16 -38.48
CA MET A 17 -4.28 27.63 -39.17
C MET A 17 -3.97 28.09 -40.61
N CYS A 18 -2.90 28.86 -40.83
CA CYS A 18 -2.47 29.28 -42.17
C CYS A 18 -2.13 28.08 -43.06
N ARG A 19 -1.43 27.07 -42.52
CA ARG A 19 -1.04 25.88 -43.28
C ARG A 19 -2.26 25.02 -43.68
N VAL A 20 -3.27 24.94 -42.81
CA VAL A 20 -4.56 24.30 -43.13
C VAL A 20 -5.29 25.09 -44.22
N PHE A 21 -5.26 26.43 -44.15
CA PHE A 21 -5.87 27.30 -45.16
C PHE A 21 -5.19 27.19 -46.53
N ASP A 22 -3.87 27.12 -46.57
CA ASP A 22 -3.09 26.94 -47.80
C ASP A 22 -3.34 25.56 -48.44
N LEU A 23 -3.45 24.50 -47.63
CA LEU A 23 -3.83 23.17 -48.12
C LEU A 23 -5.25 23.18 -48.73
N GLY A 24 -6.19 23.89 -48.11
CA GLY A 24 -7.53 24.11 -48.67
C GLY A 24 -7.50 24.86 -49.99
N ARG A 25 -6.62 25.85 -50.13
CA ARG A 25 -6.43 26.62 -51.37
C ARG A 25 -5.88 25.77 -52.52
N ILE A 26 -4.88 24.93 -52.26
CA ILE A 26 -4.32 24.00 -53.26
C ILE A 26 -5.41 23.02 -53.75
N TRP A 27 -6.31 22.60 -52.86
CA TRP A 27 -7.44 21.75 -53.22
C TRP A 27 -8.45 22.47 -54.13
N LEU A 28 -8.79 23.72 -53.80
CA LEU A 28 -9.70 24.57 -54.58
C LEU A 28 -9.14 24.98 -55.95
N ASP A 29 -7.82 25.18 -56.07
CA ASP A 29 -7.18 25.53 -57.35
C ASP A 29 -7.13 24.35 -58.32
N LYS A 30 -7.14 23.12 -57.80
CA LYS A 30 -7.14 21.90 -58.61
C LYS A 30 -8.46 21.66 -59.35
N ASP A 31 -9.58 22.08 -58.76
CA ASP A 31 -10.89 22.05 -59.43
C ASP A 31 -11.05 23.19 -60.44
N ARG A 32 -10.34 24.32 -60.28
CA ARG A 32 -10.35 25.42 -61.26
C ARG A 32 -9.52 25.16 -62.50
N GLN A 33 -8.43 24.40 -62.40
CA GLN A 33 -7.58 24.07 -63.56
C GLN A 33 -8.16 22.97 -64.47
N GLY A 34 -9.27 22.33 -64.08
CA GLY A 34 -10.01 21.37 -64.91
C GLY A 34 -10.90 22.02 -65.99
N ALA A 35 -11.07 23.34 -65.97
CA ALA A 35 -11.84 24.07 -66.97
C ALA A 35 -10.94 25.11 -67.65
N THR A 36 -10.55 24.81 -68.90
CA THR A 36 -9.82 25.70 -69.83
C THR A 36 -8.32 25.88 -69.56
N CYS A 37 -7.51 24.94 -70.06
CA CYS A 37 -6.13 25.25 -70.45
C CYS A 37 -5.82 24.55 -71.78
N ASP A 38 -5.92 25.36 -72.82
CA ASP A 38 -5.42 25.12 -74.17
C ASP A 38 -3.88 25.03 -74.08
N TYR A 39 -3.33 23.87 -74.47
CA TYR A 39 -1.91 23.55 -74.34
C TYR A 39 -1.10 24.26 -75.42
N SER A 40 -0.63 25.48 -75.13
CA SER A 40 0.35 26.16 -75.99
C SER A 40 1.41 26.89 -75.16
N TYR A 41 2.61 26.30 -75.16
CA TYR A 41 3.92 26.94 -74.99
C TYR A 41 4.17 27.82 -73.74
N ARG A 42 4.81 27.24 -72.72
CA ARG A 42 6.06 27.77 -72.10
C ARG A 42 6.56 26.89 -70.94
N THR A 43 7.39 25.91 -71.26
CA THR A 43 8.31 25.30 -70.28
C THR A 43 9.66 26.00 -70.39
N ARG A 44 9.92 27.02 -69.56
CA ARG A 44 11.28 27.52 -69.32
C ARG A 44 11.88 26.80 -68.10
N ASN A 45 12.94 26.04 -68.36
CA ASN A 45 14.01 25.64 -67.45
C ASN A 45 13.69 24.82 -66.19
N TYR A 46 13.07 23.64 -66.36
CA TYR A 46 13.22 22.51 -65.43
C TYR A 46 13.90 21.28 -66.11
N GLY A 47 14.76 21.53 -67.10
CA GLY A 47 15.34 20.52 -67.98
C GLY A 47 16.48 19.66 -67.41
N LYS A 48 16.55 19.41 -66.09
CA LYS A 48 17.60 18.52 -65.53
C LYS A 48 17.13 17.39 -64.62
N TYR A 49 15.83 17.32 -64.28
CA TYR A 49 15.28 16.19 -63.52
C TYR A 49 13.99 15.58 -64.12
N CYS A 50 13.52 16.09 -65.26
CA CYS A 50 12.45 15.45 -66.00
C CYS A 50 13.05 14.53 -67.06
N GLN A 51 13.34 13.28 -66.71
CA GLN A 51 13.35 12.21 -67.72
C GLN A 51 11.99 12.26 -68.43
N SER A 52 11.99 12.30 -69.77
CA SER A 52 10.77 12.16 -70.56
C SER A 52 10.11 10.85 -70.16
N TYR A 53 8.98 10.92 -69.46
CA TYR A 53 8.18 9.74 -69.19
C TYR A 53 7.68 9.23 -70.54
N ASP A 54 8.20 8.08 -70.95
CA ASP A 54 7.71 7.35 -72.12
C ASP A 54 6.32 6.80 -71.79
N MET A 55 5.29 7.50 -72.24
CA MET A 55 3.88 7.12 -72.07
C MET A 55 3.51 5.87 -72.89
N ASN A 56 4.42 5.36 -73.73
CA ASN A 56 4.15 4.21 -74.60
C ASN A 56 4.39 2.85 -73.91
N THR A 57 4.94 2.83 -72.70
CA THR A 57 5.01 1.60 -71.90
C THR A 57 3.86 1.58 -70.90
N PHE A 58 2.90 0.68 -71.08
CA PHE A 58 1.73 0.51 -70.20
C PHE A 58 2.13 0.34 -68.71
N GLU A 59 3.33 -0.18 -68.43
CA GLU A 59 3.93 -0.29 -67.10
C GLU A 59 4.24 1.07 -66.43
N SER A 60 4.50 2.14 -67.20
CA SER A 60 4.79 3.47 -66.65
C SER A 60 3.52 4.17 -66.15
N GLY A 61 2.38 3.93 -66.80
CA GLY A 61 1.06 4.40 -66.37
C GLY A 61 0.58 3.74 -65.07
N GLN A 62 0.74 2.43 -64.93
CA GLN A 62 0.31 1.71 -63.72
C GLN A 62 1.09 2.16 -62.47
N ARG A 63 2.42 2.35 -62.59
CA ARG A 63 3.25 2.90 -61.49
C ARG A 63 2.88 4.33 -61.12
N TYR A 64 2.38 5.12 -62.06
CA TYR A 64 1.87 6.47 -61.78
C TYR A 64 0.60 6.41 -60.93
N TYR A 65 -0.37 5.56 -61.31
CA TYR A 65 -1.62 5.39 -60.54
C TYR A 65 -1.36 4.84 -59.14
N GLU A 66 -0.43 3.90 -58.96
CA GLU A 66 -0.05 3.37 -57.64
C GLU A 66 0.55 4.47 -56.75
N ARG A 67 1.44 5.31 -57.28
CA ARG A 67 2.00 6.45 -56.53
C ARG A 67 0.94 7.47 -56.16
N ASP A 68 0.00 7.76 -57.06
CA ASP A 68 -1.10 8.70 -56.80
C ASP A 68 -2.09 8.14 -55.75
N LEU A 69 -2.38 6.84 -55.79
CA LEU A 69 -3.20 6.16 -54.77
C LEU A 69 -2.55 6.19 -53.39
N ILE A 70 -1.24 5.92 -53.31
CA ILE A 70 -0.46 6.01 -52.05
C ILE A 70 -0.52 7.45 -51.51
N ARG A 71 -0.27 8.46 -52.35
CA ARG A 71 -0.34 9.88 -51.95
C ARG A 71 -1.73 10.30 -51.48
N ARG A 72 -2.79 9.83 -52.13
CA ARG A 72 -4.17 10.11 -51.71
C ARG A 72 -4.43 9.52 -50.32
N LYS A 73 -4.04 8.26 -50.10
CA LYS A 73 -4.19 7.59 -48.80
C LYS A 73 -3.46 8.36 -47.70
N GLU A 74 -2.20 8.72 -47.92
CA GLU A 74 -1.40 9.52 -46.98
C GLU A 74 -2.05 10.88 -46.69
N THR A 75 -2.61 11.54 -47.71
CA THR A 75 -3.32 12.82 -47.55
C THR A 75 -4.59 12.65 -46.71
N TYR A 76 -5.38 11.60 -46.94
CA TYR A 76 -6.56 11.30 -46.13
C TYR A 76 -6.20 10.97 -44.69
N GLU A 77 -5.13 10.21 -44.45
CA GLU A 77 -4.64 9.91 -43.11
C GLU A 77 -4.16 11.17 -42.39
N GLN A 78 -3.48 12.10 -43.07
CA GLN A 78 -3.07 13.39 -42.51
C GLN A 78 -4.29 14.27 -42.18
N ALA A 79 -5.26 14.37 -43.09
CA ALA A 79 -6.49 15.13 -42.86
C ALA A 79 -7.29 14.55 -41.69
N TRP A 80 -7.42 13.23 -41.62
CA TRP A 80 -8.09 12.55 -40.51
C TRP A 80 -7.37 12.79 -39.18
N ASN A 81 -6.04 12.74 -39.18
CA ASN A 81 -5.25 13.05 -37.98
C ASN A 81 -5.44 14.51 -37.54
N ALA A 82 -5.50 15.46 -38.46
CA ALA A 82 -5.77 16.86 -38.12
C ALA A 82 -7.17 17.06 -37.52
N ILE A 83 -8.20 16.41 -38.07
CA ILE A 83 -9.56 16.43 -37.52
C ILE A 83 -9.57 15.85 -36.10
N LEU A 84 -8.88 14.73 -35.89
CA LEU A 84 -8.75 14.12 -34.57
C LEU A 84 -7.99 15.00 -33.57
N ASP A 85 -7.13 15.92 -34.00
CA ASP A 85 -6.41 16.85 -33.10
C ASP A 85 -7.28 18.01 -32.59
N ILE A 86 -8.38 18.36 -33.29
CA ILE A 86 -9.23 19.52 -32.95
C ILE A 86 -9.75 19.45 -31.51
N PRO A 87 -10.35 18.34 -31.02
CA PRO A 87 -10.81 18.27 -29.63
C PRO A 87 -9.67 18.42 -28.62
N PHE A 88 -8.50 17.84 -28.90
CA PHE A 88 -7.34 17.91 -28.01
C PHE A 88 -6.69 19.30 -28.00
N LEU A 89 -6.82 20.06 -29.09
CA LEU A 89 -6.42 21.46 -29.12
C LEU A 89 -7.25 22.29 -28.14
N PHE A 90 -8.58 22.10 -28.11
CA PHE A 90 -9.46 22.78 -27.14
C PHE A 90 -9.13 22.38 -25.70
N ILE A 91 -8.89 21.08 -25.45
CA ILE A 91 -8.44 20.58 -24.15
C ILE A 91 -7.13 21.27 -23.75
N GLY A 92 -6.16 21.33 -24.67
CA GLY A 92 -4.90 22.01 -24.46
C GLY A 92 -5.11 23.48 -24.09
N ILE A 93 -5.94 24.21 -24.83
CA ILE A 93 -6.27 25.63 -24.57
C ILE A 93 -6.80 25.81 -23.15
N ILE A 94 -7.75 24.97 -22.71
CA ILE A 94 -8.28 25.03 -21.34
C ILE A 94 -7.15 24.88 -20.31
N VAL A 95 -6.28 23.88 -20.47
CA VAL A 95 -5.13 23.67 -19.56
C VAL A 95 -4.15 24.85 -19.61
N TYR A 96 -3.85 25.40 -20.79
CA TYR A 96 -2.94 26.55 -20.94
C TYR A 96 -3.50 27.83 -20.30
N ILE A 97 -4.80 28.11 -20.43
CA ILE A 97 -5.44 29.29 -19.82
C ILE A 97 -5.28 29.26 -18.29
N THR A 98 -5.29 28.08 -17.68
CA THR A 98 -5.19 27.97 -16.21
C THR A 98 -3.79 28.23 -15.68
N LEU A 99 -2.75 28.20 -16.54
CA LEU A 99 -1.31 28.29 -16.24
C LEU A 99 -0.75 27.22 -15.28
N TRP A 100 -1.59 26.63 -14.43
CA TRP A 100 -1.23 25.70 -13.35
C TRP A 100 -0.50 24.44 -13.84
N ARG A 101 -1.00 23.81 -14.92
CA ARG A 101 -0.41 22.62 -15.56
C ARG A 101 0.17 22.88 -16.95
N ALA A 102 0.18 24.15 -17.39
CA ALA A 102 0.59 24.54 -18.73
C ALA A 102 2.03 24.13 -19.05
N SER A 103 2.96 24.30 -18.09
CA SER A 103 4.39 23.99 -18.28
C SER A 103 4.65 22.49 -18.47
N ILE A 104 3.94 21.64 -17.71
CA ILE A 104 4.05 20.17 -17.81
C ILE A 104 3.50 19.71 -19.16
N LEU A 105 2.30 20.18 -19.53
CA LEU A 105 1.70 19.86 -20.82
C LEU A 105 2.60 20.32 -21.98
N HIS A 106 3.19 21.52 -21.89
CA HIS A 106 4.11 22.03 -22.90
C HIS A 106 5.33 21.14 -23.07
N HIS A 107 5.95 20.72 -21.97
CA HIS A 107 7.08 19.80 -22.00
C HIS A 107 6.72 18.44 -22.62
N GLU A 108 5.57 17.86 -22.24
CA GLU A 108 5.07 16.60 -22.82
C GLU A 108 4.78 16.74 -24.33
N MET A 109 4.21 17.86 -24.76
CA MET A 109 3.97 18.13 -26.19
C MET A 109 5.27 18.23 -27.00
N MET A 110 6.36 18.70 -26.40
CA MET A 110 7.66 18.87 -27.08
C MET A 110 8.52 17.60 -27.04
N THR A 111 8.36 16.75 -26.02
CA THR A 111 9.19 15.56 -25.83
C THR A 111 8.62 14.31 -26.46
N LEU A 112 7.28 14.19 -26.56
CA LEU A 112 6.64 12.98 -27.08
C LEU A 112 6.65 12.96 -28.63
N PRO A 113 7.27 11.95 -29.28
CA PRO A 113 7.40 11.92 -30.73
C PRO A 113 6.07 11.65 -31.44
N LYS A 114 5.22 10.79 -30.86
CA LYS A 114 3.97 10.34 -31.48
C LYS A 114 2.80 11.28 -31.17
N ALA A 115 1.96 11.55 -32.17
CA ALA A 115 0.76 12.37 -32.01
C ALA A 115 -0.26 11.73 -31.05
N SER A 116 -0.43 10.40 -31.09
CA SER A 116 -1.30 9.66 -30.17
C SER A 116 -0.93 9.88 -28.71
N ASP A 117 0.36 9.94 -28.40
CA ASP A 117 0.87 10.08 -27.04
C ASP A 117 0.70 11.53 -26.57
N ARG A 118 0.85 12.50 -27.48
CA ARG A 118 0.53 13.91 -27.23
C ARG A 118 -0.95 14.13 -26.93
N ARG A 119 -1.86 13.49 -27.68
CA ARG A 119 -3.31 13.51 -27.40
C ARG A 119 -3.63 12.93 -26.02
N LYS A 120 -3.02 11.78 -25.69
CA LYS A 120 -3.16 11.15 -24.37
C LYS A 120 -2.65 12.07 -23.26
N ALA A 121 -1.48 12.67 -23.42
CA ALA A 121 -0.92 13.63 -22.47
C ALA A 121 -1.88 14.81 -22.24
N ALA A 122 -2.46 15.40 -23.29
CA ALA A 122 -3.46 16.46 -23.15
C ALA A 122 -4.68 16.02 -22.32
N CYS A 123 -5.24 14.83 -22.59
CA CYS A 123 -6.34 14.29 -21.79
C CYS A 123 -5.95 13.99 -20.34
N VAL A 124 -4.76 13.42 -20.11
CA VAL A 124 -4.26 13.12 -18.77
C VAL A 124 -4.10 14.41 -17.97
N GLN A 125 -3.49 15.46 -18.55
CA GLN A 125 -3.34 16.74 -17.87
C GLN A 125 -4.69 17.43 -17.59
N LEU A 126 -5.70 17.25 -18.46
CA LEU A 126 -7.06 17.71 -18.17
C LEU A 126 -7.68 16.99 -16.97
N VAL A 127 -7.57 15.66 -16.90
CA VAL A 127 -8.08 14.88 -15.76
C VAL A 127 -7.37 15.28 -14.47
N LEU A 128 -6.05 15.45 -14.51
CA LEU A 128 -5.26 15.92 -13.37
C LEU A 128 -5.62 17.36 -12.97
N PHE A 129 -5.93 18.23 -13.94
CA PHE A 129 -6.43 19.57 -13.68
C PHE A 129 -7.81 19.56 -12.99
N LEU A 130 -8.75 18.74 -13.48
CA LEU A 130 -10.07 18.60 -12.85
C LEU A 130 -9.98 18.07 -11.42
N ARG A 131 -9.05 17.14 -11.17
CA ARG A 131 -8.73 16.70 -9.80
C ARG A 131 -8.21 17.86 -8.96
N ASP A 132 -7.24 18.62 -9.45
CA ASP A 132 -6.67 19.73 -8.70
C ASP A 132 -7.75 20.80 -8.40
N LEU A 133 -8.69 21.04 -9.34
CA LEU A 133 -9.84 21.92 -9.17
C LEU A 133 -10.76 21.48 -8.02
N LEU A 134 -11.00 20.17 -7.87
CA LEU A 134 -11.77 19.62 -6.75
C LEU A 134 -11.13 19.95 -5.39
N PHE A 135 -9.79 19.97 -5.32
CA PHE A 135 -9.05 20.28 -4.10
C PHE A 135 -8.92 21.79 -3.82
N VAL A 136 -9.34 22.67 -4.75
CA VAL A 136 -9.41 24.12 -4.48
C VAL A 136 -10.41 24.43 -3.37
N ILE A 137 -11.52 23.70 -3.27
CA ILE A 137 -12.53 23.93 -2.21
C ILE A 137 -11.94 23.64 -0.81
N PRO A 138 -11.37 22.44 -0.54
CA PRO A 138 -10.60 22.17 0.68
C PRO A 138 -9.50 23.19 0.97
N PHE A 139 -8.76 23.60 -0.07
CA PHE A 139 -7.71 24.62 0.07
C PHE A 139 -8.28 25.94 0.58
N LEU A 140 -9.39 26.42 0.01
CA LEU A 140 -10.05 27.65 0.45
C LEU A 140 -10.54 27.54 1.90
N ILE A 141 -11.06 26.40 2.33
CA ILE A 141 -11.46 26.18 3.74
C ILE A 141 -10.24 26.30 4.67
N ILE A 142 -9.11 25.70 4.32
CA ILE A 142 -7.87 25.80 5.11
C ILE A 142 -7.36 27.25 5.16
N VAL A 143 -7.41 27.97 4.04
CA VAL A 143 -7.01 29.38 3.96
C VAL A 143 -7.94 30.25 4.83
N CYS A 144 -9.24 30.06 4.75
CA CYS A 144 -10.22 30.82 5.53
C CYS A 144 -10.09 30.58 7.04
N THR A 145 -9.70 29.37 7.45
CA THR A 145 -9.56 29.03 8.87
C THR A 145 -8.22 29.45 9.47
N LEU A 146 -7.21 29.75 8.64
CA LEU A 146 -5.84 30.22 9.00
C LEU A 146 -5.02 29.29 9.92
N PHE A 147 -5.66 28.44 10.72
CA PHE A 147 -5.06 27.59 11.73
C PHE A 147 -4.07 26.56 11.15
N ARG A 148 -4.44 25.92 10.03
CA ARG A 148 -3.59 24.92 9.34
C ARG A 148 -2.78 25.53 8.19
N LEU A 149 -3.02 26.79 7.84
CA LEU A 149 -2.39 27.45 6.69
C LEU A 149 -0.86 27.47 6.76
N PRO A 150 -0.19 27.76 7.89
CA PRO A 150 1.27 27.79 7.95
C PRO A 150 1.91 26.43 7.62
N VAL A 151 1.32 25.33 8.11
CA VAL A 151 1.82 23.97 7.86
C VAL A 151 1.66 23.62 6.38
N LEU A 152 0.52 23.97 5.79
CA LEU A 152 0.28 23.78 4.36
C LEU A 152 1.26 24.59 3.50
N ILE A 153 1.51 25.85 3.84
CA ILE A 153 2.49 26.70 3.13
C ILE A 153 3.89 26.10 3.21
N LEU A 154 4.33 25.66 4.39
CA LEU A 154 5.64 25.01 4.56
C LEU A 154 5.74 23.72 3.75
N GLY A 155 4.66 22.91 3.74
CA GLY A 155 4.56 21.72 2.90
C GLY A 155 4.69 22.05 1.42
N LEU A 156 3.97 23.06 0.92
CA LEU A 156 4.05 23.50 -0.48
C LEU A 156 5.44 24.06 -0.81
N MET A 157 6.01 24.89 0.06
CA MET A 157 7.35 25.45 -0.10
C MET A 157 8.42 24.35 -0.19
N SER A 158 8.29 23.27 0.60
CA SER A 158 9.21 22.13 0.53
C SER A 158 9.19 21.44 -0.84
N LYS A 159 8.07 21.48 -1.56
CA LYS A 159 7.90 20.88 -2.89
C LYS A 159 8.18 21.85 -4.05
N MET A 160 8.28 23.16 -3.77
CA MET A 160 8.58 24.19 -4.78
C MET A 160 9.98 24.07 -5.35
N LYS A 161 10.93 23.70 -4.51
CA LYS A 161 12.34 23.68 -4.90
C LYS A 161 12.74 22.24 -5.20
N LYS A 162 12.85 21.94 -6.49
CA LYS A 162 13.34 20.65 -6.96
C LYS A 162 14.86 20.65 -6.90
N PRO A 163 15.49 19.67 -6.23
CA PRO A 163 16.94 19.50 -6.34
C PRO A 163 17.30 19.19 -7.79
N SER A 164 18.41 19.75 -8.26
CA SER A 164 18.95 19.46 -9.58
C SER A 164 19.44 18.00 -9.64
N LEU A 165 19.14 17.32 -10.75
CA LEU A 165 19.61 15.96 -11.02
C LEU A 165 20.90 15.93 -11.83
N THR A 166 21.51 17.10 -12.10
CA THR A 166 22.79 17.18 -12.81
C THR A 166 23.90 16.47 -12.01
N PRO A 167 24.88 15.84 -12.67
CA PRO A 167 26.03 15.28 -11.98
C PRO A 167 26.80 16.36 -11.22
N ALA A 168 27.47 15.96 -10.13
CA ALA A 168 28.32 16.86 -9.35
C ALA A 168 29.52 17.32 -10.19
N ILE A 169 29.81 18.62 -10.15
CA ILE A 169 30.94 19.21 -10.88
C ILE A 169 32.26 19.01 -10.13
N LEU A 170 32.21 18.95 -8.79
CA LEU A 170 33.37 18.71 -7.94
C LEU A 170 33.42 17.23 -7.53
N GLN A 171 34.53 16.58 -7.87
CA GLN A 171 34.83 15.25 -7.37
C GLN A 171 35.48 15.38 -5.98
N VAL A 172 34.75 15.04 -4.92
CA VAL A 172 35.28 15.11 -3.56
C VAL A 172 36.38 14.05 -3.40
N ILE A 173 37.54 14.46 -2.87
CA ILE A 173 38.69 13.60 -2.57
C ILE A 173 38.71 13.23 -1.09
N SER A 174 38.44 14.20 -0.21
CA SER A 174 38.31 13.98 1.22
C SER A 174 37.32 14.97 1.81
N CYS A 175 36.65 14.55 2.88
CA CYS A 175 35.77 15.42 3.63
C CYS A 175 35.94 15.15 5.13
N ALA A 176 36.10 16.20 5.91
CA ALA A 176 36.05 16.14 7.37
C ALA A 176 34.81 16.89 7.85
N MET A 177 34.03 16.22 8.69
CA MET A 177 32.89 16.82 9.37
C MET A 177 33.32 17.31 10.74
N ILE A 178 32.93 18.53 11.09
CA ILE A 178 33.37 19.22 12.31
C ILE A 178 32.15 19.77 13.05
N PHE A 179 31.87 19.21 14.23
CA PHE A 179 30.85 19.66 15.18
C PHE A 179 31.53 20.30 16.39
N PRO A 180 31.66 21.65 16.42
CA PRO A 180 32.26 22.34 17.57
C PRO A 180 31.39 22.17 18.81
N GLU A 181 31.97 22.27 20.01
CA GLU A 181 31.21 22.17 21.29
C GLU A 181 30.03 23.13 21.34
N LYS A 182 30.28 24.37 20.92
CA LYS A 182 29.28 25.41 20.67
C LYS A 182 29.72 26.17 19.42
N GLY A 183 28.94 26.09 18.35
CA GLY A 183 29.24 26.80 17.12
C GLY A 183 28.45 26.25 15.94
N LYS A 184 28.96 26.51 14.74
CA LYS A 184 28.32 26.11 13.49
C LYS A 184 28.93 24.80 12.97
N PRO A 185 28.12 23.77 12.67
CA PRO A 185 28.61 22.58 11.97
C PRO A 185 29.30 22.97 10.67
N THR A 186 30.49 22.41 10.45
CA THR A 186 31.35 22.75 9.31
C THR A 186 31.81 21.48 8.60
N PHE A 187 31.80 21.50 7.27
CA PHE A 187 32.39 20.47 6.41
C PHE A 187 33.64 21.04 5.77
N GLN A 188 34.80 20.47 6.08
CA GLN A 188 36.05 20.76 5.38
C GLN A 188 36.16 19.78 4.21
N ILE A 189 36.21 20.31 2.99
CA ILE A 189 36.10 19.52 1.77
C ILE A 189 37.34 19.77 0.92
N LYS A 190 38.06 18.70 0.61
CA LYS A 190 39.06 18.68 -0.45
C LYS A 190 38.44 18.04 -1.68
N ALA A 191 38.43 18.74 -2.80
CA ALA A 191 37.81 18.28 -4.04
C ALA A 191 38.68 18.56 -5.26
N ARG A 192 38.41 17.84 -6.34
CA ARG A 192 39.01 18.02 -7.65
C ARG A 192 38.00 18.61 -8.62
N LYS A 193 38.40 19.65 -9.35
CA LYS A 193 37.63 20.21 -10.46
C LYS A 193 37.76 19.30 -11.67
N SER A 194 36.64 18.81 -12.22
CA SER A 194 36.66 18.05 -13.48
C SER A 194 37.03 18.94 -14.67
N ASN A 195 36.57 20.19 -14.66
CA ASN A 195 36.88 21.22 -15.65
C ASN A 195 37.17 22.55 -14.95
N PRO A 196 37.98 23.45 -15.52
CA PRO A 196 38.17 24.78 -14.97
C PRO A 196 36.87 25.58 -15.07
N PHE A 197 36.34 26.02 -13.93
CA PHE A 197 35.20 26.94 -13.84
C PHE A 197 35.45 27.96 -12.74
N THR A 198 34.75 29.09 -12.84
CA THR A 198 34.74 30.14 -11.81
C THR A 198 33.31 30.29 -11.29
N LEU A 199 33.18 30.37 -9.97
CA LEU A 199 31.90 30.65 -9.31
C LEU A 199 31.83 32.13 -8.95
N SER A 200 30.70 32.76 -9.27
CA SER A 200 30.44 34.13 -8.86
C SER A 200 30.15 34.18 -7.35
N PRO A 201 30.90 34.95 -6.55
CA PRO A 201 30.71 35.06 -5.11
C PRO A 201 29.48 35.91 -4.74
N ARG A 202 28.62 36.26 -5.70
CA ARG A 202 27.35 36.98 -5.49
C ARG A 202 26.14 36.03 -5.48
N ILE A 203 26.38 34.74 -5.72
CA ILE A 203 25.35 33.78 -6.02
C ILE A 203 25.28 32.76 -4.91
N LYS A 204 24.10 32.71 -4.30
CA LYS A 204 23.79 31.85 -3.17
C LYS A 204 23.97 30.38 -3.54
N CYS A 205 24.64 29.66 -2.65
CA CYS A 205 24.61 28.20 -2.63
C CYS A 205 23.44 27.71 -1.77
N ASN A 206 22.87 26.58 -2.16
CA ASN A 206 21.73 25.96 -1.52
C ASN A 206 22.13 24.56 -1.08
N ILE A 207 21.91 24.24 0.19
CA ILE A 207 22.10 22.89 0.72
C ILE A 207 20.75 22.19 0.78
N PHE A 208 20.65 21.07 0.09
CA PHE A 208 19.55 20.12 0.16
C PHE A 208 19.92 18.95 1.06
N VAL A 209 18.97 18.54 1.87
CA VAL A 209 19.04 17.39 2.77
C VAL A 209 17.98 16.40 2.27
N LEU A 210 18.44 15.35 1.58
CA LEU A 210 17.62 14.40 0.83
C LEU A 210 17.73 13.00 1.46
N GLY A 211 16.77 12.13 1.18
CA GLY A 211 16.68 10.79 1.78
C GLY A 211 15.29 10.50 2.33
N GLU A 212 14.50 9.66 1.67
CA GLU A 212 13.15 9.28 2.14
C GLU A 212 13.23 8.58 3.50
N GLN A 213 14.08 7.55 3.61
CA GLN A 213 14.34 6.84 4.86
C GLN A 213 14.84 7.76 5.98
N PHE A 214 15.65 8.78 5.64
CA PHE A 214 16.08 9.77 6.61
C PHE A 214 14.90 10.58 7.15
N TRP A 215 14.02 11.08 6.29
CA TRP A 215 12.87 11.86 6.73
C TRP A 215 11.80 11.03 7.44
N GLU A 216 11.64 9.76 7.09
CA GLU A 216 10.82 8.80 7.84
C GLU A 216 11.37 8.60 9.25
N GLU A 217 12.69 8.44 9.39
CA GLU A 217 13.31 8.28 10.70
C GLU A 217 13.21 9.56 11.54
N VAL A 218 13.34 10.73 10.92
CA VAL A 218 13.08 12.02 11.59
C VAL A 218 11.60 12.11 12.01
N ALA A 219 10.65 11.61 11.21
CA ALA A 219 9.24 11.56 11.60
C ALA A 219 9.00 10.64 12.79
N ASN A 220 9.67 9.49 12.84
CA ASN A 220 9.57 8.53 13.94
C ASN A 220 10.08 9.13 15.26
N VAL A 221 11.21 9.83 15.22
CA VAL A 221 11.85 10.38 16.43
C VAL A 221 11.25 11.72 16.87
N PHE A 222 10.97 12.62 15.94
CA PHE A 222 10.57 14.02 16.22
C PHE A 222 9.12 14.35 15.84
N GLY A 223 8.43 13.42 15.19
CA GLY A 223 7.07 13.61 14.69
C GLY A 223 7.00 14.27 13.30
N ASN A 224 5.89 14.02 12.60
CA ASN A 224 5.63 14.54 11.25
C ASN A 224 5.66 16.08 11.15
N ALA A 225 5.31 16.79 12.23
CA ALA A 225 5.36 18.25 12.25
C ALA A 225 6.80 18.76 12.10
N ALA A 226 7.77 18.14 12.79
CA ALA A 226 9.18 18.49 12.70
C ALA A 226 9.73 18.24 11.29
N VAL A 227 9.34 17.13 10.65
CA VAL A 227 9.69 16.84 9.25
C VAL A 227 9.14 17.90 8.31
N THR A 228 7.88 18.27 8.46
CA THR A 228 7.24 19.28 7.58
C THR A 228 7.94 20.63 7.69
N VAL A 229 8.28 21.05 8.91
CA VAL A 229 9.04 22.29 9.14
C VAL A 229 10.45 22.16 8.58
N GLY A 230 11.15 21.06 8.88
CA GLY A 230 12.52 20.80 8.42
C GLY A 230 12.62 20.82 6.89
N GLN A 231 11.74 20.10 6.20
CA GLN A 231 11.65 20.09 4.74
C GLN A 231 11.22 21.45 4.18
N GLY A 232 10.30 22.16 4.84
CA GLY A 232 9.87 23.51 4.44
C GLY A 232 10.97 24.57 4.55
N MET A 233 11.97 24.34 5.42
CA MET A 233 13.15 25.19 5.55
C MET A 233 14.23 24.89 4.49
N LEU A 234 14.05 23.85 3.66
CA LEU A 234 15.00 23.51 2.61
C LEU A 234 14.74 24.26 1.29
N PRO A 235 15.79 24.44 0.48
CA PRO A 235 17.19 24.27 0.82
C PRO A 235 17.67 25.37 1.78
N ILE A 236 18.69 25.05 2.57
CA ILE A 236 19.38 26.02 3.41
C ILE A 236 20.25 26.88 2.49
N SER A 237 19.84 28.13 2.26
CA SER A 237 20.66 29.07 1.50
C SER A 237 21.85 29.55 2.33
N ILE A 238 23.05 29.31 1.83
CA ILE A 238 24.29 29.87 2.33
C ILE A 238 24.56 31.17 1.58
N GLY A 239 24.66 32.26 2.34
CA GLY A 239 24.97 33.59 1.81
C GLY A 239 26.48 33.82 1.68
N ASP A 240 26.80 34.73 0.77
CA ASP A 240 28.16 35.16 0.47
C ASP A 240 28.84 35.71 1.74
N LYS A 241 30.10 35.29 1.97
CA LYS A 241 31.04 35.67 3.05
C LYS A 241 31.12 34.77 4.30
N HIS A 242 30.12 33.98 4.68
CA HIS A 242 30.17 33.28 5.99
C HIS A 242 29.97 31.76 5.94
N GLY A 243 29.79 31.17 4.76
CA GLY A 243 29.56 29.73 4.70
C GLY A 243 30.25 28.97 3.59
N ILE A 244 30.76 29.61 2.52
CA ILE A 244 31.57 28.96 1.50
C ILE A 244 32.73 29.89 1.13
N ASP A 245 33.93 29.35 1.09
CA ASP A 245 35.14 30.05 0.65
C ASP A 245 35.25 30.02 -0.89
N TYR A 246 34.63 31.00 -1.55
CA TYR A 246 34.66 31.12 -3.01
C TYR A 246 36.05 31.44 -3.55
N ASP A 247 36.90 32.13 -2.77
CA ASP A 247 38.26 32.47 -3.19
C ASP A 247 39.10 31.20 -3.27
N ALA A 248 38.95 30.31 -2.28
CA ALA A 248 39.57 28.99 -2.32
C ALA A 248 39.07 28.15 -3.50
N ILE A 249 37.76 28.15 -3.78
CA ILE A 249 37.19 27.43 -4.94
C ILE A 249 37.69 28.02 -6.26
N ASN A 250 37.80 29.34 -6.38
CA ASN A 250 38.22 30.00 -7.62
C ASN A 250 39.74 30.00 -7.81
N SER A 251 40.51 29.79 -6.74
CA SER A 251 41.97 29.72 -6.83
C SER A 251 42.40 28.52 -7.68
N ASN A 252 43.43 28.72 -8.50
CA ASN A 252 44.09 27.68 -9.30
C ASN A 252 45.52 27.40 -8.78
N ALA A 253 45.82 27.80 -7.54
CA ALA A 253 47.18 27.79 -7.00
C ALA A 253 47.79 26.38 -6.91
N ASN A 254 46.97 25.35 -6.63
CA ASN A 254 47.40 23.96 -6.42
C ASN A 254 46.93 23.02 -7.55
N GLY A 255 46.76 23.54 -8.77
CA GLY A 255 46.20 22.79 -9.89
C GLY A 255 44.68 22.60 -9.78
N ASN A 256 44.19 21.40 -10.12
CA ASN A 256 42.75 21.09 -10.09
C ASN A 256 42.22 20.70 -8.70
N GLU A 257 43.09 20.57 -7.70
CA GLU A 257 42.70 20.27 -6.32
C GLU A 257 42.45 21.55 -5.53
N ILE A 258 41.29 21.64 -4.91
CA ILE A 258 40.85 22.75 -4.07
C ILE A 258 40.46 22.24 -2.69
N GLU A 259 40.67 23.07 -1.68
CA GLU A 259 40.24 22.83 -0.31
C GLU A 259 39.42 24.02 0.15
N PHE A 260 38.21 23.77 0.63
CA PHE A 260 37.29 24.81 1.08
C PHE A 260 36.40 24.29 2.20
N HIS A 261 35.75 25.22 2.91
CA HIS A 261 34.87 24.90 4.03
C HIS A 261 33.43 25.27 3.71
N ILE A 262 32.49 24.40 4.10
CA ILE A 262 31.05 24.66 4.08
C ILE A 262 30.56 24.77 5.53
N GLN A 263 30.16 25.96 5.96
CA GLN A 263 29.66 26.20 7.32
C GLN A 263 28.15 26.45 7.32
N LEU A 264 27.41 25.68 8.13
CA LEU A 264 25.96 25.86 8.29
C LEU A 264 25.65 27.13 9.10
N LYS A 265 24.52 27.78 8.82
CA LYS A 265 24.17 29.07 9.46
C LYS A 265 23.80 28.94 10.94
N GLN A 266 23.18 27.83 11.35
CA GLN A 266 22.68 27.63 12.71
C GLN A 266 23.81 27.26 13.68
N GLU A 267 23.87 27.98 14.80
CA GLU A 267 24.70 27.60 15.93
C GLU A 267 23.99 26.53 16.75
N VAL A 268 24.63 25.39 16.93
CA VAL A 268 24.08 24.26 17.67
C VAL A 268 25.15 23.75 18.62
N LYS A 269 24.74 23.38 19.84
CA LYS A 269 25.64 22.70 20.79
C LYS A 269 25.82 21.25 20.36
N ARG A 270 27.06 20.75 20.37
CA ARG A 270 27.37 19.34 20.01
C ARG A 270 26.54 18.35 20.82
N SER A 271 26.32 18.61 22.11
CA SER A 271 25.50 17.75 22.98
C SER A 271 24.03 17.66 22.56
N VAL A 272 23.48 18.72 21.98
CA VAL A 272 22.11 18.73 21.44
C VAL A 272 22.04 17.89 20.17
N ILE A 273 23.03 18.01 19.29
CA ILE A 273 23.15 17.16 18.09
C ILE A 273 23.23 15.69 18.53
N GLN A 274 24.17 15.35 19.41
CA GLN A 274 24.34 13.98 19.89
C GLN A 274 23.05 13.42 20.49
N LYS A 275 22.38 14.18 21.38
CA LYS A 275 21.13 13.76 22.01
C LYS A 275 20.02 13.50 20.98
N ASN A 276 19.88 14.40 20.00
CA ASN A 276 18.85 14.30 18.98
C ASN A 276 19.13 13.13 18.01
N LEU A 277 20.39 12.92 17.64
CA LEU A 277 20.77 11.88 16.69
C LEU A 277 20.84 10.48 17.33
N ALA A 278 21.04 10.37 18.65
CA ALA A 278 21.15 9.09 19.34
C ALA A 278 19.86 8.25 19.29
N GLY A 279 18.71 8.88 19.05
CA GLY A 279 17.43 8.18 18.89
C GLY A 279 17.18 7.63 17.48
N MET A 280 18.02 7.98 16.49
CA MET A 280 17.83 7.59 15.09
C MET A 280 18.58 6.30 14.77
N ALA A 281 18.00 5.46 13.91
CA ALA A 281 18.63 4.26 13.40
C ALA A 281 19.96 4.56 12.67
N ALA A 282 21.03 3.87 13.09
CA ALA A 282 22.41 4.18 12.70
C ALA A 282 22.70 4.02 11.19
N ASN A 283 22.01 3.10 10.51
CA ASN A 283 22.27 2.78 9.09
C ASN A 283 21.40 3.57 8.11
N VAL A 284 20.62 4.56 8.58
CA VAL A 284 19.77 5.36 7.70
C VAL A 284 20.64 6.30 6.86
N PRO A 285 20.57 6.23 5.52
CA PRO A 285 21.38 7.08 4.65
C PRO A 285 20.76 8.47 4.50
N LEU A 286 21.59 9.50 4.67
CA LEU A 286 21.28 10.89 4.38
C LEU A 286 22.08 11.35 3.15
N CYS A 287 21.43 11.99 2.18
CA CYS A 287 22.09 12.59 1.03
C CYS A 287 22.16 14.11 1.21
N LEU A 288 23.37 14.64 1.42
CA LEU A 288 23.65 16.07 1.47
C LEU A 288 24.08 16.55 0.09
N GLN A 289 23.32 17.46 -0.50
CA GLN A 289 23.58 17.98 -1.85
C GLN A 289 23.76 19.50 -1.80
N VAL A 290 24.87 19.99 -2.37
CA VAL A 290 25.18 21.42 -2.42
C VAL A 290 25.04 21.90 -3.86
N GLU A 291 24.17 22.87 -4.07
CA GLU A 291 23.88 23.45 -5.39
C GLU A 291 24.25 24.92 -5.45
N HIS A 292 24.77 25.35 -6.60
CA HIS A 292 24.99 26.74 -6.95
C HIS A 292 24.00 27.12 -8.05
N ASN A 293 23.26 28.22 -7.90
CA ASN A 293 22.13 28.54 -8.78
C ASN A 293 22.48 28.59 -10.28
N GLU A 294 23.71 28.97 -10.63
CA GLU A 294 24.15 29.00 -12.04
C GLU A 294 24.94 27.77 -12.47
N ALA A 295 25.68 27.15 -11.56
CA ALA A 295 26.58 26.05 -11.91
C ALA A 295 25.88 24.68 -11.77
N GLY A 296 24.76 24.61 -11.07
CA GLY A 296 24.07 23.35 -10.78
C GLY A 296 24.67 22.66 -9.54
N VAL A 297 24.75 21.34 -9.55
CA VAL A 297 25.20 20.55 -8.39
C VAL A 297 26.72 20.66 -8.24
N LEU A 298 27.18 21.28 -7.16
CA LEU A 298 28.60 21.37 -6.84
C LEU A 298 29.11 20.01 -6.36
N LEU A 299 28.47 19.46 -5.32
CA LEU A 299 28.87 18.18 -4.73
C LEU A 299 27.69 17.47 -4.06
N VAL A 300 27.87 16.17 -3.87
CA VAL A 300 26.92 15.27 -3.21
C VAL A 300 27.68 14.40 -2.23
N LEU A 301 27.18 14.29 -1.00
CA LEU A 301 27.72 13.42 0.05
C LEU A 301 26.61 12.49 0.54
N ILE A 302 26.91 11.21 0.66
CA ILE A 302 26.03 10.23 1.32
C ILE A 302 26.61 9.93 2.69
N LEU A 303 25.84 10.29 3.71
CA LEU A 303 26.22 10.21 5.12
C LEU A 303 25.26 9.25 5.83
N PRO A 304 25.72 8.09 6.33
CA PRO A 304 24.90 7.29 7.22
C PRO A 304 24.77 8.00 8.58
N MET A 305 23.62 7.85 9.23
CA MET A 305 23.36 8.47 10.55
C MET A 305 24.42 8.13 11.60
N ARG A 306 25.01 6.94 11.55
CA ARG A 306 26.09 6.51 12.44
C ARG A 306 27.30 7.45 12.42
N ASP A 307 27.62 8.04 11.27
CA ASP A 307 28.79 8.91 11.14
C ASP A 307 28.51 10.28 11.75
N LEU A 308 27.27 10.78 11.62
CA LEU A 308 26.83 11.99 12.29
C LEU A 308 26.86 11.80 13.82
N VAL A 309 26.38 10.65 14.32
CA VAL A 309 26.42 10.28 15.75
C VAL A 309 27.86 10.12 16.24
N ALA A 310 28.72 9.45 15.48
CA ALA A 310 30.13 9.24 15.80
C ALA A 310 30.88 10.58 15.87
N CYS A 311 30.64 11.48 14.92
CA CYS A 311 31.21 12.83 14.93
C CYS A 311 30.73 13.65 16.13
N ALA A 312 29.44 13.55 16.48
CA ALA A 312 28.89 14.25 17.64
C ALA A 312 29.40 13.69 18.98
N SER A 313 29.74 12.39 19.01
CA SER A 313 30.24 11.71 20.22
C SER A 313 31.75 11.80 20.39
N ASN A 314 32.50 12.10 19.32
CA ASN A 314 33.96 12.26 19.39
C ASN A 314 34.34 13.49 20.23
N ALA A 315 35.31 13.35 21.14
CA ALA A 315 35.80 14.43 22.01
C ALA A 315 36.25 15.66 21.22
N GLY A 316 36.90 15.46 20.07
CA GLY A 316 37.31 16.54 19.17
C GLY A 316 36.17 17.08 18.29
N GLY A 317 35.04 16.38 18.20
CA GLY A 317 33.95 16.73 17.28
C GLY A 317 34.32 16.63 15.81
N ILE A 318 35.42 15.95 15.46
CA ILE A 318 35.93 15.84 14.09
C ILE A 318 35.81 14.38 13.64
N LEU A 319 35.28 14.16 12.43
CA LEU A 319 35.25 12.85 11.79
C LEU A 319 35.69 12.98 10.33
N HIS A 320 36.72 12.22 9.95
CA HIS A 320 37.16 12.12 8.56
C HIS A 320 36.33 11.06 7.83
N LEU A 321 35.66 11.48 6.77
CA LEU A 321 34.84 10.60 5.94
C LEU A 321 35.72 9.83 4.96
N THR A 322 35.43 8.54 4.79
CA THR A 322 36.09 7.66 3.83
C THR A 322 35.56 7.85 2.40
N ASN A 323 36.31 7.38 1.40
CA ASN A 323 35.93 7.41 -0.03
C ASN A 323 34.54 6.84 -0.34
N ALA A 324 34.05 5.89 0.46
CA ALA A 324 32.72 5.31 0.32
C ALA A 324 31.56 6.33 0.44
N HIS A 325 31.77 7.50 1.05
CA HIS A 325 30.72 8.50 1.26
C HIS A 325 30.52 9.42 0.05
N PHE A 326 31.51 9.53 -0.82
CA PHE A 326 31.52 10.52 -1.92
C PHE A 326 31.92 9.95 -3.28
N ASN A 327 32.38 8.70 -3.34
CA ASN A 327 32.58 7.97 -4.59
C ASN A 327 31.49 6.89 -4.76
N VAL A 328 30.24 7.31 -4.61
CA VAL A 328 29.07 6.44 -4.72
C VAL A 328 28.56 6.44 -6.16
N ASP A 329 28.11 5.27 -6.64
CA ASP A 329 27.51 5.14 -7.95
C ASP A 329 26.28 6.06 -8.11
N ILE A 330 26.11 6.61 -9.32
CA ILE A 330 25.04 7.56 -9.64
C ILE A 330 23.66 6.92 -9.40
N GLN A 331 23.51 5.62 -9.62
CA GLN A 331 22.24 4.93 -9.38
C GLN A 331 21.92 4.88 -7.88
N GLN A 332 22.91 4.59 -7.03
CA GLN A 332 22.72 4.59 -5.58
C GLN A 332 22.44 6.01 -5.06
N ILE A 333 23.10 7.04 -5.60
CA ILE A 333 22.77 8.44 -5.30
C ILE A 333 21.31 8.74 -5.67
N ASN A 334 20.86 8.36 -6.86
CA ASN A 334 19.50 8.62 -7.31
C ASN A 334 18.45 7.81 -6.53
N MET A 335 18.80 6.61 -6.06
CA MET A 335 17.97 5.80 -5.18
C MET A 335 17.78 6.49 -3.82
N ILE A 336 18.87 6.97 -3.20
CA ILE A 336 18.81 7.63 -1.89
C ILE A 336 18.15 9.01 -1.99
N ARG A 337 18.45 9.79 -3.03
CA ARG A 337 17.79 11.09 -3.29
C ARG A 337 16.26 10.95 -3.37
N GLY A 338 15.78 9.78 -3.76
CA GLY A 338 14.40 9.55 -4.16
C GLY A 338 14.18 10.07 -5.58
N THR A 339 13.75 9.20 -6.48
CA THR A 339 13.55 9.53 -7.90
C THR A 339 12.28 10.36 -8.16
N GLN A 340 11.47 10.62 -7.12
CA GLN A 340 10.14 11.21 -7.26
C GLN A 340 9.91 12.42 -6.35
N HIS A 341 10.72 13.47 -6.51
CA HIS A 341 10.22 14.80 -6.16
C HIS A 341 9.14 15.22 -7.16
N LYS A 342 7.92 14.70 -6.97
CA LYS A 342 6.70 15.19 -7.59
C LYS A 342 6.63 16.68 -7.27
N GLY A 343 6.66 17.52 -8.29
CA GLY A 343 6.66 18.98 -8.10
C GLY A 343 5.44 19.45 -7.31
N VAL A 344 5.41 20.73 -6.94
CA VAL A 344 4.26 21.32 -6.21
C VAL A 344 2.93 20.98 -6.87
N VAL A 345 2.86 21.12 -8.19
CA VAL A 345 1.64 20.89 -8.97
C VAL A 345 1.12 19.47 -8.78
N ASP A 346 2.01 18.47 -8.69
CA ASP A 346 1.62 17.08 -8.49
C ASP A 346 1.44 16.71 -7.02
N SER A 347 2.07 17.45 -6.10
CA SER A 347 1.94 17.26 -4.66
C SER A 347 0.76 18.03 -4.04
N PHE A 348 0.20 19.01 -4.76
CA PHE A 348 -0.79 19.95 -4.24
C PHE A 348 -2.01 19.24 -3.67
N TYR A 349 -2.67 18.38 -4.45
CA TYR A 349 -3.88 17.68 -4.01
C TYR A 349 -3.62 16.75 -2.82
N ILE A 350 -2.44 16.12 -2.74
CA ILE A 350 -2.06 15.25 -1.60
C ILE A 350 -1.88 16.10 -0.35
N LEU A 351 -1.11 17.19 -0.44
CA LEU A 351 -0.85 18.07 0.70
C LEU A 351 -2.14 18.73 1.20
N VAL A 352 -2.95 19.30 0.29
CA VAL A 352 -4.23 19.90 0.64
C VAL A 352 -5.19 18.85 1.19
N GLY A 353 -5.26 17.67 0.59
CA GLY A 353 -6.13 16.58 1.04
C GLY A 353 -5.78 16.08 2.43
N THR A 354 -4.50 15.84 2.69
CA THR A 354 -4.03 15.39 4.02
C THR A 354 -4.28 16.44 5.10
N GLU A 355 -4.03 17.72 4.83
CA GLU A 355 -4.34 18.80 5.80
C GLU A 355 -5.85 19.02 5.95
N PHE A 356 -6.64 18.81 4.90
CA PHE A 356 -8.10 18.89 4.98
C PHE A 356 -8.69 17.75 5.81
N VAL A 357 -8.19 16.52 5.67
CA VAL A 357 -8.60 15.40 6.53
C VAL A 357 -8.28 15.69 7.99
N LYS A 358 -7.09 16.23 8.29
CA LYS A 358 -6.73 16.67 9.65
C LYS A 358 -7.68 17.75 10.15
N TRP A 359 -8.03 18.72 9.30
CA TRP A 359 -9.00 19.75 9.64
C TRP A 359 -10.39 19.17 9.93
N CYS A 360 -10.89 18.23 9.13
CA CYS A 360 -12.16 17.55 9.39
C CYS A 360 -12.13 16.79 10.73
N LEU A 361 -11.01 16.14 11.04
CA LEU A 361 -10.81 15.51 12.34
C LEU A 361 -10.83 16.55 13.46
N ASP A 362 -10.12 17.68 13.31
CA ASP A 362 -10.14 18.76 14.31
C ASP A 362 -11.57 19.27 14.57
N VAL A 363 -12.36 19.48 13.50
CA VAL A 363 -13.77 19.89 13.60
C VAL A 363 -14.60 18.82 14.30
N PHE A 364 -14.41 17.54 13.97
CA PHE A 364 -15.09 16.44 14.64
C PHE A 364 -14.76 16.38 16.14
N HIS A 365 -13.48 16.50 16.50
CA HIS A 365 -13.05 16.56 17.91
C HIS A 365 -13.63 17.79 18.62
N PHE A 366 -13.70 18.93 17.94
CA PHE A 366 -14.33 20.13 18.49
C PHE A 366 -15.82 19.93 18.75
N ILE A 367 -16.57 19.32 17.82
CA ILE A 367 -17.98 18.98 18.03
C ILE A 367 -18.13 18.01 19.21
N LEU A 368 -17.31 16.96 19.27
CA LEU A 368 -17.30 16.01 20.38
C LEU A 368 -17.02 16.70 21.71
N PHE A 369 -16.06 17.64 21.73
CA PHE A 369 -15.74 18.46 22.89
C PHE A 369 -16.93 19.33 23.31
N CYS A 370 -17.63 19.99 22.37
CA CYS A 370 -18.84 20.75 22.67
C CYS A 370 -19.98 19.88 23.22
N LEU A 371 -20.16 18.67 22.67
CA LEU A 371 -21.14 17.70 23.20
C LEU A 371 -20.75 17.23 24.61
N LEU A 372 -19.46 17.03 24.86
CA LEU A 372 -18.94 16.66 26.19
C LEU A 372 -19.19 17.79 27.21
N LEU A 373 -19.01 19.05 26.81
CA LEU A 373 -19.31 20.21 27.65
C LEU A 373 -20.80 20.33 28.01
N ALA A 374 -21.69 19.86 27.12
CA ALA A 374 -23.12 19.78 27.43
C ALA A 374 -23.44 18.72 28.52
N VAL A 375 -22.50 17.79 28.77
CA VAL A 375 -22.61 16.71 29.75
C VAL A 375 -21.47 16.84 30.79
N PRO A 376 -21.57 17.79 31.73
CA PRO A 376 -20.44 18.24 32.54
C PRO A 376 -19.76 17.12 33.36
N TRP A 377 -20.50 16.10 33.80
CA TRP A 377 -19.91 14.96 34.52
C TRP A 377 -18.98 14.11 33.64
N ARG A 378 -19.34 13.86 32.38
CA ARG A 378 -18.46 13.16 31.42
C ARG A 378 -17.25 14.00 31.04
N TRP A 379 -17.38 15.32 31.02
CA TRP A 379 -16.25 16.22 30.83
C TRP A 379 -15.26 16.14 31.99
N ILE A 380 -15.74 16.12 33.24
CA ILE A 380 -14.90 15.91 34.42
C ILE A 380 -14.20 14.54 34.37
N GLU A 381 -14.90 13.46 34.02
CA GLU A 381 -14.30 12.14 33.83
C GLU A 381 -13.19 12.16 32.77
N CYS A 382 -13.44 12.79 31.62
CA CYS A 382 -12.45 12.93 30.56
C CYS A 382 -11.22 13.73 31.02
N LEU A 383 -11.41 14.82 31.76
CA LEU A 383 -10.30 15.56 32.36
C LEU A 383 -9.52 14.73 33.37
N ILE A 384 -10.20 13.95 34.22
CA ILE A 384 -9.53 13.03 35.14
C ILE A 384 -8.69 12.02 34.35
N VAL A 385 -9.22 11.47 33.27
CA VAL A 385 -8.50 10.55 32.38
C VAL A 385 -7.32 11.23 31.69
N MET A 386 -7.47 12.46 31.18
CA MET A 386 -6.37 13.20 30.56
C MET A 386 -5.28 13.62 31.55
N LEU A 387 -5.63 13.88 32.80
CA LEU A 387 -4.69 14.22 33.87
C LEU A 387 -4.02 12.98 34.49
N GLN A 388 -4.53 11.78 34.21
CA GLN A 388 -3.87 10.55 34.64
C GLN A 388 -2.57 10.34 33.86
N HIS A 389 -1.53 9.95 34.58
CA HIS A 389 -0.26 9.58 33.96
C HIS A 389 -0.50 8.47 32.93
N PRO A 390 0.09 8.54 31.71
CA PRO A 390 -0.20 7.58 30.63
C PRO A 390 -0.12 6.12 31.05
N LYS A 391 0.87 5.77 31.90
CA LYS A 391 0.99 4.41 32.47
C LYS A 391 -0.27 3.91 33.18
N LYS A 392 -0.93 4.75 33.99
CA LYS A 392 -2.15 4.36 34.73
C LYS A 392 -3.34 4.17 33.80
N TRP A 393 -3.38 4.91 32.69
CA TRP A 393 -4.42 4.73 31.67
C TRP A 393 -4.26 3.38 30.96
N TYR A 394 -3.02 3.03 30.59
CA TYR A 394 -2.73 1.70 30.03
C TYR A 394 -3.07 0.59 31.03
N GLU A 395 -2.71 0.75 32.32
CA GLU A 395 -3.08 -0.21 33.37
C GLU A 395 -4.60 -0.41 33.45
N ARG A 396 -5.39 0.68 33.44
CA ARG A 396 -6.85 0.62 33.48
C ARG A 396 -7.47 -0.04 32.24
N ILE A 397 -7.00 0.31 31.04
CA ILE A 397 -7.46 -0.35 29.81
C ILE A 397 -7.10 -1.82 29.85
N ASN A 398 -5.92 -2.16 30.36
CA ASN A 398 -5.51 -3.55 30.49
C ASN A 398 -6.41 -4.30 31.47
N GLU A 399 -6.78 -3.71 32.61
CA GLU A 399 -7.77 -4.26 33.55
C GLU A 399 -9.16 -4.45 32.90
N GLU A 400 -9.64 -3.49 32.13
CA GLU A 400 -10.92 -3.61 31.40
C GLU A 400 -10.85 -4.69 30.31
N CYS A 401 -9.76 -4.76 29.54
CA CYS A 401 -9.52 -5.80 28.55
C CYS A 401 -9.42 -7.19 29.21
N ILE A 402 -8.73 -7.30 30.34
CA ILE A 402 -8.65 -8.53 31.15
C ILE A 402 -10.05 -8.92 31.62
N GLY A 403 -10.85 -7.97 32.13
CA GLY A 403 -12.22 -8.25 32.55
C GLY A 403 -13.13 -8.73 31.42
N VAL A 404 -12.99 -8.18 30.21
CA VAL A 404 -13.70 -8.65 29.01
C VAL A 404 -13.22 -10.06 28.61
N MET A 405 -11.92 -10.34 28.73
CA MET A 405 -11.37 -11.67 28.47
C MET A 405 -11.83 -12.72 29.50
N GLU A 406 -11.87 -12.37 30.79
CA GLU A 406 -12.41 -13.23 31.85
C GLU A 406 -13.90 -13.51 31.63
N HIS A 407 -14.66 -12.50 31.21
CA HIS A 407 -16.07 -12.69 30.87
C HIS A 407 -16.26 -13.60 29.66
N ALA A 408 -15.43 -13.42 28.62
CA ALA A 408 -15.43 -14.30 27.46
C ALA A 408 -15.05 -15.74 27.83
N HIS A 409 -14.07 -15.93 28.73
CA HIS A 409 -13.69 -17.23 29.27
C HIS A 409 -14.85 -17.87 30.04
N LEU A 410 -15.51 -17.15 30.95
CA LEU A 410 -16.67 -17.65 31.69
C LEU A 410 -17.82 -18.05 30.75
N LEU A 411 -18.08 -17.24 29.73
CA LEU A 411 -19.10 -17.53 28.73
C LEU A 411 -18.72 -18.78 27.91
N PHE A 412 -17.44 -18.95 27.61
CA PHE A 412 -16.89 -20.13 26.97
C PHE A 412 -17.03 -21.39 27.85
N THR A 413 -16.70 -21.31 29.13
CA THR A 413 -16.90 -22.42 30.08
C THR A 413 -18.37 -22.81 30.16
N ARG A 414 -19.28 -21.82 30.25
CA ARG A 414 -20.73 -22.10 30.25
C ARG A 414 -21.24 -22.69 28.94
N LEU A 415 -20.72 -22.22 27.80
CA LEU A 415 -21.08 -22.76 26.50
C LEU A 415 -20.53 -24.19 26.34
N HIS A 416 -19.32 -24.44 26.85
CA HIS A 416 -18.73 -25.76 26.91
C HIS A 416 -19.60 -26.68 27.78
N ASP A 417 -19.93 -26.28 29.00
CA ASP A 417 -20.77 -27.08 29.89
C ASP A 417 -22.16 -27.31 29.27
N PHE A 418 -22.77 -26.30 28.66
CA PHE A 418 -24.07 -26.42 28.00
C PHE A 418 -24.06 -27.30 26.74
N LEU A 419 -22.99 -27.25 25.93
CA LEU A 419 -22.91 -28.01 24.69
C LEU A 419 -22.32 -29.39 24.88
N PHE A 420 -21.37 -29.57 25.78
CA PHE A 420 -20.68 -30.84 25.98
C PHE A 420 -21.33 -31.68 27.08
N GLU A 421 -21.80 -31.10 28.19
CA GLU A 421 -22.31 -31.91 29.29
C GLU A 421 -23.62 -32.64 28.95
N PRO A 422 -24.64 -32.02 28.33
CA PRO A 422 -25.86 -32.73 27.89
C PRO A 422 -25.57 -33.63 26.71
N THR A 423 -24.79 -33.20 25.73
CA THR A 423 -24.53 -33.99 24.52
C THR A 423 -23.67 -35.21 24.85
N VAL A 424 -22.70 -35.10 25.75
CA VAL A 424 -21.93 -36.26 26.25
C VAL A 424 -22.80 -37.12 27.14
N ASN A 425 -23.66 -36.56 28.02
CA ASN A 425 -24.60 -37.38 28.80
C ASN A 425 -25.60 -38.13 27.91
N ASP A 426 -26.10 -37.49 26.87
CA ASP A 426 -27.06 -38.07 25.94
C ASP A 426 -26.36 -39.06 25.01
N LEU A 427 -25.11 -38.82 24.61
CA LEU A 427 -24.28 -39.83 23.92
C LEU A 427 -23.97 -41.01 24.84
N VAL A 428 -23.65 -40.78 26.11
CA VAL A 428 -23.38 -41.85 27.11
C VAL A 428 -24.66 -42.61 27.43
N LYS A 429 -25.82 -41.95 27.48
CA LYS A 429 -27.12 -42.61 27.60
C LYS A 429 -27.46 -43.40 26.34
N GLU A 430 -27.29 -42.84 25.15
CA GLU A 430 -27.54 -43.56 23.89
C GLU A 430 -26.59 -44.74 23.70
N VAL A 431 -25.29 -44.57 23.99
CA VAL A 431 -24.29 -45.65 23.95
C VAL A 431 -24.53 -46.67 25.07
N GLY A 432 -25.02 -46.24 26.23
CA GLY A 432 -25.47 -47.11 27.32
C GLY A 432 -26.75 -47.89 26.99
N ILE A 433 -27.64 -47.32 26.17
CA ILE A 433 -28.82 -47.98 25.62
C ILE A 433 -28.43 -48.93 24.48
N LEU A 434 -27.33 -48.66 23.77
CA LEU A 434 -26.75 -49.50 22.73
C LEU A 434 -25.85 -50.64 23.25
N ALA A 435 -25.73 -50.81 24.57
CA ALA A 435 -25.18 -52.03 25.16
C ALA A 435 -26.06 -53.22 24.76
N THR A 436 -25.66 -53.88 23.68
CA THR A 436 -26.38 -55.01 23.11
C THR A 436 -26.31 -56.15 24.13
N ILE A 437 -27.47 -56.63 24.58
CA ILE A 437 -27.56 -57.85 25.39
C ILE A 437 -27.14 -58.99 24.47
N THR A 438 -25.86 -59.35 24.49
CA THR A 438 -25.41 -60.63 23.96
C THR A 438 -25.61 -61.66 25.08
N THR A 439 -26.60 -62.52 24.89
CA THR A 439 -26.72 -63.74 25.70
C THR A 439 -25.59 -64.67 25.26
N ASP A 440 -24.66 -64.93 26.15
CA ASP A 440 -23.73 -66.04 25.97
C ASP A 440 -24.52 -67.36 26.00
N VAL A 441 -23.92 -68.47 25.53
CA VAL A 441 -24.60 -69.77 25.31
C VAL A 441 -25.27 -70.34 26.59
N GLU A 442 -24.94 -69.81 27.76
CA GLU A 442 -25.52 -70.18 29.06
C GLU A 442 -26.60 -69.21 29.59
N GLY A 443 -27.00 -68.19 28.83
CA GLY A 443 -28.12 -67.31 29.17
C GLY A 443 -27.84 -66.27 30.27
N ILE A 444 -26.58 -66.05 30.65
CA ILE A 444 -26.19 -65.01 31.61
C ILE A 444 -25.74 -63.75 30.84
N PRO A 445 -26.40 -62.59 31.02
CA PRO A 445 -26.00 -61.37 30.33
C PRO A 445 -24.66 -60.87 30.87
N ARG A 446 -23.66 -60.74 29.99
CA ARG A 446 -22.42 -60.00 30.27
C ARG A 446 -22.47 -58.65 29.57
N TYR A 447 -22.24 -57.59 30.35
CA TYR A 447 -22.11 -56.23 29.83
C TYR A 447 -20.63 -55.97 29.54
N GLU A 448 -20.21 -56.03 28.26
CA GLU A 448 -18.90 -55.50 27.86
C GLU A 448 -19.03 -54.01 27.54
N VAL A 449 -18.57 -53.18 28.48
CA VAL A 449 -18.50 -51.72 28.34
C VAL A 449 -17.29 -51.36 27.47
N ALA A 450 -17.40 -51.53 26.16
CA ALA A 450 -16.29 -51.32 25.23
C ALA A 450 -15.96 -49.84 24.92
N ASN A 451 -16.82 -48.86 25.25
CA ASN A 451 -16.68 -47.49 24.72
C ASN A 451 -16.36 -46.38 25.74
N ALA A 452 -16.26 -46.69 27.03
CA ALA A 452 -15.95 -45.65 28.03
C ALA A 452 -14.48 -45.17 27.98
N SER A 453 -13.53 -46.04 27.60
CA SER A 453 -12.10 -45.68 27.54
C SER A 453 -11.76 -44.76 26.37
N VAL A 454 -12.42 -44.92 25.23
CA VAL A 454 -12.23 -44.09 24.04
C VAL A 454 -12.76 -42.68 24.29
N ILE A 455 -13.98 -42.56 24.82
CA ILE A 455 -14.58 -41.25 25.14
C ILE A 455 -13.76 -40.54 26.20
N ASN A 456 -13.32 -41.25 27.26
CA ASN A 456 -12.44 -40.65 28.27
C ASN A 456 -11.07 -40.25 27.70
N THR A 457 -10.47 -41.04 26.81
CA THR A 457 -9.20 -40.69 26.16
C THR A 457 -9.36 -39.45 25.28
N TRP A 458 -10.46 -39.34 24.55
CA TRP A 458 -10.76 -38.15 23.73
C TRP A 458 -11.02 -36.90 24.57
N CYS A 459 -11.86 -37.01 25.62
CA CYS A 459 -12.11 -35.92 26.57
C CYS A 459 -10.83 -35.47 27.28
N ASN A 460 -9.96 -36.41 27.68
CA ASN A 460 -8.68 -36.09 28.31
C ASN A 460 -7.70 -35.44 27.33
N GLY A 461 -7.66 -35.87 26.07
CA GLY A 461 -6.84 -35.25 25.02
C GLY A 461 -7.27 -33.81 24.72
N MET A 462 -8.57 -33.56 24.61
CA MET A 462 -9.13 -32.22 24.46
C MET A 462 -8.82 -31.32 25.66
N LYS A 463 -9.03 -31.84 26.88
CA LYS A 463 -8.73 -31.12 28.13
C LYS A 463 -7.23 -30.78 28.25
N HIS A 464 -6.35 -31.70 27.87
CA HIS A 464 -4.91 -31.48 27.90
C HIS A 464 -4.46 -30.46 26.84
N GLY A 465 -4.96 -30.56 25.61
CA GLY A 465 -4.66 -29.58 24.56
C GLY A 465 -5.14 -28.16 24.91
N PHE A 466 -6.27 -28.05 25.61
CA PHE A 466 -6.76 -26.76 26.10
C PHE A 466 -5.88 -26.19 27.23
N TYR A 467 -5.40 -27.04 28.14
CA TYR A 467 -4.49 -26.64 29.22
C TYR A 467 -3.10 -26.22 28.71
N GLU A 468 -2.55 -26.90 27.70
CA GLU A 468 -1.29 -26.50 27.07
C GLU A 468 -1.41 -25.15 26.35
N PHE A 469 -2.55 -24.90 25.70
CA PHE A 469 -2.86 -23.62 25.07
C PHE A 469 -2.93 -22.49 26.10
N GLU A 470 -3.59 -22.70 27.24
CA GLU A 470 -3.64 -21.74 28.34
C GLU A 470 -2.23 -21.43 28.89
N GLN A 471 -1.38 -22.45 29.06
CA GLN A 471 0.01 -22.29 29.49
C GLN A 471 0.86 -21.50 28.48
N GLU A 472 0.66 -21.71 27.18
CA GLU A 472 1.37 -21.01 26.11
C GLU A 472 0.93 -19.55 25.97
N LEU A 473 -0.37 -19.28 26.14
CA LEU A 473 -0.93 -17.93 26.06
C LEU A 473 -0.56 -17.08 27.27
N PHE A 474 -0.60 -17.66 28.48
CA PHE A 474 -0.54 -16.89 29.73
C PHE A 474 0.78 -16.98 30.49
N HIS A 475 1.54 -18.08 30.41
CA HIS A 475 2.62 -18.31 31.39
C HIS A 475 4.05 -18.29 30.87
N LYS A 476 4.31 -18.46 29.56
CA LYS A 476 5.69 -18.75 29.12
C LYS A 476 6.53 -17.60 28.56
N ASN A 477 6.00 -16.38 28.45
CA ASN A 477 6.67 -15.37 27.59
C ASN A 477 6.88 -13.96 28.17
N VAL A 478 6.46 -13.64 29.39
CA VAL A 478 6.68 -12.27 29.91
C VAL A 478 8.13 -12.06 30.37
N ASP A 479 8.72 -13.00 31.11
CA ASP A 479 10.06 -12.83 31.70
C ASP A 479 11.24 -13.18 30.78
N ARG A 480 10.96 -13.81 29.63
CA ARG A 480 11.96 -14.20 28.62
C ARG A 480 12.01 -13.21 27.44
N LEU A 481 10.86 -12.71 26.96
CA LEU A 481 10.85 -11.65 25.93
C LEU A 481 11.45 -10.33 26.44
N ALA A 482 11.30 -10.01 27.72
CA ALA A 482 11.91 -8.82 28.31
C ALA A 482 13.45 -8.85 28.34
N ARG A 483 14.06 -10.04 28.16
CA ARG A 483 15.53 -10.23 28.21
C ARG A 483 16.19 -10.42 26.84
N GLU A 484 15.43 -10.69 25.78
CA GLU A 484 15.96 -11.04 24.44
C GLU A 484 15.51 -10.06 23.32
N THR A 485 15.33 -8.76 23.62
CA THR A 485 14.99 -7.71 22.62
C THR A 485 16.16 -7.29 21.70
N GLY A 486 16.97 -8.25 21.25
CA GLY A 486 18.05 -8.01 20.29
C GLY A 486 17.85 -8.68 18.93
N ASN A 487 17.14 -9.81 18.88
CA ASN A 487 16.81 -10.54 17.66
C ASN A 487 15.58 -11.38 17.95
N ILE A 488 14.46 -11.09 17.29
CA ILE A 488 13.26 -11.92 17.37
C ILE A 488 13.43 -13.04 16.34
N PRO A 489 13.80 -14.29 16.70
CA PRO A 489 13.44 -15.40 15.85
C PRO A 489 11.91 -15.47 15.89
N LEU A 490 11.29 -15.60 14.71
CA LEU A 490 9.88 -15.87 14.52
C LEU A 490 9.30 -16.63 15.73
N LEU A 491 8.21 -16.12 16.29
CA LEU A 491 7.24 -16.98 16.96
C LEU A 491 6.66 -17.91 15.87
N GLN A 492 7.45 -18.89 15.42
CA GLN A 492 6.92 -20.07 14.74
C GLN A 492 6.14 -20.81 15.83
N MET A 493 4.90 -20.38 16.07
CA MET A 493 3.89 -21.26 16.63
C MET A 493 3.92 -22.50 15.75
N ASN A 494 4.35 -23.61 16.32
CA ASN A 494 4.58 -24.84 15.57
C ASN A 494 3.21 -25.42 15.20
N VAL A 495 2.65 -24.94 14.09
CA VAL A 495 1.44 -25.47 13.45
C VAL A 495 1.55 -26.98 13.28
N ASN A 496 2.77 -27.52 13.15
CA ASN A 496 3.00 -28.96 13.05
C ASN A 496 2.70 -29.70 14.37
N THR A 497 2.86 -29.08 15.55
CA THR A 497 2.52 -29.72 16.83
C THR A 497 1.01 -29.95 16.93
N TYR A 498 0.22 -28.94 16.56
CA TYR A 498 -1.23 -29.05 16.52
C TYR A 498 -1.71 -30.00 15.39
N ASP A 499 -1.11 -29.90 14.20
CA ASP A 499 -1.40 -30.81 13.09
C ASP A 499 -1.05 -32.27 13.47
N THR A 500 -0.02 -32.49 14.29
CA THR A 500 0.36 -33.81 14.82
C THR A 500 -0.64 -34.29 15.87
N ALA A 501 -1.07 -33.45 16.81
CA ALA A 501 -2.09 -33.81 17.81
C ALA A 501 -3.45 -34.11 17.16
N VAL A 502 -3.83 -33.34 16.14
CA VAL A 502 -5.03 -33.58 15.32
C VAL A 502 -4.90 -34.89 14.52
N LYS A 503 -3.75 -35.13 13.88
CA LYS A 503 -3.50 -36.38 13.13
C LYS A 503 -3.49 -37.60 14.04
N GLN A 504 -2.88 -37.53 15.23
CA GLN A 504 -2.90 -38.60 16.22
C GLN A 504 -4.31 -38.86 16.74
N SER A 505 -5.06 -37.80 17.09
CA SER A 505 -6.46 -37.95 17.54
C SER A 505 -7.36 -38.55 16.46
N THR A 506 -7.14 -38.18 15.19
CA THR A 506 -7.84 -38.73 14.02
C THR A 506 -7.48 -40.20 13.78
N GLN A 507 -6.20 -40.56 13.96
CA GLN A 507 -5.72 -41.94 13.84
C GLN A 507 -6.24 -42.85 14.96
N GLU A 508 -6.37 -42.35 16.19
CA GLU A 508 -6.97 -43.13 17.29
C GLU A 508 -8.49 -43.28 17.13
N LEU A 509 -9.19 -42.25 16.62
CA LEU A 509 -10.63 -42.37 16.32
C LEU A 509 -10.93 -43.37 15.20
N GLN A 510 -10.09 -43.44 14.16
CA GLN A 510 -10.23 -44.40 13.05
C GLN A 510 -10.12 -45.87 13.49
N LYS A 511 -9.52 -46.13 14.66
CA LYS A 511 -9.44 -47.49 15.22
C LYS A 511 -10.75 -47.94 15.88
N VAL A 512 -11.69 -47.02 16.10
CA VAL A 512 -12.98 -47.29 16.76
C VAL A 512 -14.03 -47.48 15.68
N LYS A 513 -14.34 -48.75 15.36
CA LYS A 513 -15.40 -49.09 14.40
C LYS A 513 -16.77 -48.76 14.99
N PHE A 514 -17.40 -47.70 14.48
CA PHE A 514 -18.81 -47.44 14.70
C PHE A 514 -19.62 -47.94 13.50
N ASP A 515 -20.52 -48.90 13.70
CA ASP A 515 -21.38 -49.50 12.66
C ASP A 515 -22.60 -48.63 12.30
N VAL A 516 -22.45 -47.30 12.30
CA VAL A 516 -23.47 -46.37 11.78
C VAL A 516 -22.83 -45.53 10.67
N PRO A 517 -23.10 -45.84 9.39
CA PRO A 517 -22.41 -45.20 8.28
C PRO A 517 -22.92 -43.77 8.05
N GLY A 518 -22.04 -42.78 8.22
CA GLY A 518 -22.15 -41.44 7.60
C GLY A 518 -22.42 -40.24 8.52
N THR A 519 -23.11 -40.41 9.65
CA THR A 519 -23.52 -39.26 10.50
C THR A 519 -22.48 -38.87 11.54
N LEU A 520 -21.71 -39.84 12.08
CA LEU A 520 -20.72 -39.58 13.12
C LEU A 520 -19.50 -38.83 12.58
N ASP A 521 -18.96 -39.26 11.43
CA ASP A 521 -17.84 -38.58 10.76
C ASP A 521 -18.18 -37.16 10.31
N ALA A 522 -19.41 -36.94 9.84
CA ALA A 522 -19.89 -35.61 9.45
C ALA A 522 -20.01 -34.69 10.68
N THR A 523 -20.56 -35.20 11.78
CA THR A 523 -20.70 -34.46 13.04
C THR A 523 -19.35 -34.14 13.66
N HIS A 524 -18.41 -35.09 13.65
CA HIS A 524 -17.04 -34.89 14.10
C HIS A 524 -16.31 -33.81 13.27
N ASN A 525 -16.38 -33.91 11.94
CA ASN A 525 -15.78 -32.91 11.04
C ASN A 525 -16.41 -31.52 11.21
N PHE A 526 -17.72 -31.45 11.47
CA PHE A 526 -18.43 -30.21 11.74
C PHE A 526 -17.93 -29.54 13.03
N PHE A 527 -17.85 -30.30 14.13
CA PHE A 527 -17.33 -29.81 15.41
C PHE A 527 -15.86 -29.38 15.32
N GLN A 528 -15.01 -30.19 14.69
CA GLN A 528 -13.60 -29.86 14.48
C GLN A 528 -13.43 -28.56 13.68
N THR A 529 -14.27 -28.36 12.65
CA THR A 529 -14.22 -27.16 11.82
C THR A 529 -14.66 -25.92 12.60
N HIS A 530 -15.69 -26.01 13.44
CA HIS A 530 -16.11 -24.91 14.29
C HIS A 530 -15.08 -24.56 15.38
N LEU A 531 -14.42 -25.55 15.96
CA LEU A 531 -13.35 -25.33 16.94
C LEU A 531 -12.17 -24.59 16.30
N ILE A 532 -11.80 -24.94 15.06
CA ILE A 532 -10.72 -24.25 14.33
C ILE A 532 -11.12 -22.83 13.93
N GLN A 533 -12.36 -22.60 13.48
CA GLN A 533 -12.85 -21.24 13.20
C GLN A 533 -12.85 -20.37 14.46
N PHE A 534 -13.23 -20.93 15.61
CA PHE A 534 -13.14 -20.23 16.89
C PHE A 534 -11.69 -19.89 17.25
N TRP A 535 -10.76 -20.84 17.09
CA TRP A 535 -9.34 -20.63 17.33
C TRP A 535 -8.75 -19.51 16.47
N LEU A 536 -9.08 -19.48 15.17
CA LEU A 536 -8.63 -18.41 14.26
C LEU A 536 -9.11 -17.04 14.72
N LYS A 537 -10.33 -16.93 15.27
CA LYS A 537 -10.84 -15.68 15.86
C LYS A 537 -10.08 -15.28 17.12
N CYS A 538 -9.73 -16.22 17.99
CA CYS A 538 -8.92 -15.92 19.18
C CYS A 538 -7.52 -15.42 18.79
N VAL A 539 -6.89 -16.03 17.79
CA VAL A 539 -5.60 -15.57 17.24
C VAL A 539 -5.74 -14.16 16.66
N GLN A 540 -6.82 -13.88 15.94
CA GLN A 540 -7.12 -12.55 15.39
C GLN A 540 -7.24 -11.49 16.49
N VAL A 541 -7.97 -11.78 17.56
CA VAL A 541 -8.13 -10.86 18.70
C VAL A 541 -6.78 -10.59 19.39
N ASN A 542 -5.98 -11.63 19.61
CA ASN A 542 -4.65 -11.47 20.22
C ASN A 542 -3.71 -10.64 19.31
N ALA A 543 -3.75 -10.86 18.00
CA ALA A 543 -3.00 -10.05 17.04
C ALA A 543 -3.41 -8.57 17.08
N ASN A 544 -4.71 -8.27 17.19
CA ASN A 544 -5.21 -6.91 17.33
C ASN A 544 -4.68 -6.24 18.62
N MET A 545 -4.65 -6.99 19.72
CA MET A 545 -4.13 -6.51 21.01
C MET A 545 -2.62 -6.21 20.93
N LEU A 546 -1.83 -7.10 20.34
CA LEU A 546 -0.39 -6.89 20.17
C LEU A 546 -0.08 -5.69 19.25
N LEU A 547 -0.92 -5.44 18.25
CA LEU A 547 -0.81 -4.26 17.39
C LEU A 547 -1.10 -2.97 18.18
N LEU A 548 -2.15 -2.96 19.01
CA LEU A 548 -2.50 -1.82 19.87
C LEU A 548 -1.40 -1.50 20.88
N GLU A 549 -0.67 -2.50 21.36
CA GLU A 549 0.49 -2.34 22.24
C GLU A 549 1.78 -1.94 21.50
N ASN A 550 1.76 -1.72 20.18
CA ASN A 550 2.93 -1.50 19.33
C ASN A 550 4.01 -2.60 19.43
N ARG A 551 3.63 -3.83 19.83
CA ARG A 551 4.57 -4.97 19.94
C ARG A 551 4.80 -5.68 18.61
N ILE A 552 3.91 -5.48 17.65
CA ILE A 552 4.07 -5.94 16.26
C ILE A 552 3.91 -4.75 15.32
N THR A 553 4.67 -4.74 14.22
CA THR A 553 4.51 -3.71 13.18
C THR A 553 3.25 -3.98 12.35
N TRP A 554 2.72 -2.94 11.71
CA TRP A 554 1.57 -3.05 10.80
C TRP A 554 1.78 -4.07 9.67
N GLU A 555 3.01 -4.21 9.17
CA GLU A 555 3.34 -5.20 8.13
C GLU A 555 3.19 -6.64 8.64
N HIS A 556 3.69 -6.94 9.84
CA HIS A 556 3.53 -8.25 10.46
C HIS A 556 2.05 -8.56 10.76
N TYR A 557 1.31 -7.56 11.22
CA TYR A 557 -0.12 -7.68 11.44
C TYR A 557 -0.89 -7.97 10.13
N ALA A 558 -0.57 -7.26 9.04
CA ALA A 558 -1.20 -7.46 7.74
C ALA A 558 -0.96 -8.88 7.19
N VAL A 559 0.28 -9.39 7.28
CA VAL A 559 0.62 -10.77 6.88
C VAL A 559 -0.14 -11.79 7.74
N LEU A 560 -0.24 -11.56 9.05
CA LEU A 560 -0.97 -12.45 9.95
C LEU A 560 -2.48 -12.46 9.65
N GLN A 561 -3.08 -11.29 9.38
CA GLN A 561 -4.48 -11.19 8.97
C GLN A 561 -4.75 -11.88 7.63
N GLU A 562 -3.84 -11.75 6.66
CA GLU A 562 -3.95 -12.44 5.38
C GLU A 562 -3.94 -13.97 5.57
N GLN A 563 -3.04 -14.50 6.40
CA GLN A 563 -2.98 -15.92 6.72
C GLN A 563 -4.26 -16.41 7.44
N ILE A 564 -4.77 -15.64 8.40
CA ILE A 564 -6.04 -15.93 9.07
C ILE A 564 -7.17 -15.99 8.04
N HIS A 565 -7.24 -15.01 7.13
CA HIS A 565 -8.31 -14.93 6.15
C HIS A 565 -8.27 -16.09 5.13
N ILE A 566 -7.09 -16.47 4.65
CA ILE A 566 -6.90 -17.62 3.76
C ILE A 566 -7.38 -18.91 4.46
N LYS A 567 -7.04 -19.09 5.74
CA LYS A 567 -7.45 -20.26 6.52
C LYS A 567 -8.95 -20.25 6.78
N GLU A 568 -9.54 -19.13 7.17
CA GLU A 568 -10.99 -19.00 7.35
C GLU A 568 -11.76 -19.33 6.07
N ALA A 569 -11.29 -18.85 4.91
CA ALA A 569 -11.90 -19.16 3.61
C ALA A 569 -11.85 -20.67 3.32
N HIS A 570 -10.71 -21.31 3.54
CA HIS A 570 -10.56 -22.75 3.36
C HIS A 570 -11.47 -23.57 4.29
N PHE A 571 -11.57 -23.19 5.57
CA PHE A 571 -12.45 -23.90 6.52
C PHE A 571 -13.93 -23.66 6.25
N ARG A 572 -14.30 -22.47 5.79
CA ARG A 572 -15.68 -22.17 5.38
C ARG A 572 -16.11 -23.04 4.21
N ASP A 573 -15.24 -23.25 3.22
CA ASP A 573 -15.51 -24.14 2.09
C ASP A 573 -15.70 -25.60 2.54
N LYS A 574 -14.82 -26.08 3.43
CA LYS A 574 -14.95 -27.42 4.04
C LYS A 574 -16.26 -27.57 4.84
N MET A 575 -16.67 -26.52 5.56
CA MET A 575 -17.92 -26.51 6.33
C MET A 575 -19.15 -26.57 5.43
N ASN A 576 -19.15 -25.81 4.33
CA ASN A 576 -20.22 -25.85 3.33
C ASN A 576 -20.34 -27.25 2.72
N HIS A 577 -19.21 -27.92 2.47
CA HIS A 577 -19.19 -29.29 1.97
C HIS A 577 -19.76 -30.29 3.00
N VAL A 578 -19.36 -30.20 4.27
CA VAL A 578 -19.90 -31.05 5.35
C VAL A 578 -21.40 -30.81 5.55
N GLN A 579 -21.85 -29.56 5.53
CA GLN A 579 -23.27 -29.23 5.62
C GLN A 579 -24.07 -29.80 4.44
N ALA A 580 -23.52 -29.77 3.22
CA ALA A 580 -24.14 -30.39 2.05
C ALA A 580 -24.29 -31.91 2.23
N ILE A 581 -23.26 -32.59 2.77
CA ILE A 581 -23.31 -34.04 3.07
C ILE A 581 -24.36 -34.34 4.15
N MET A 582 -24.40 -33.55 5.23
CA MET A 582 -25.40 -33.72 6.29
C MET A 582 -26.81 -33.50 5.77
N HIS A 583 -27.03 -32.49 4.94
CA HIS A 583 -28.32 -32.21 4.31
C HIS A 583 -28.74 -33.34 3.36
N GLN A 584 -27.82 -33.87 2.55
CA GLN A 584 -28.07 -35.00 1.66
C GLN A 584 -28.42 -36.27 2.45
N SER A 585 -27.67 -36.56 3.51
CA SER A 585 -27.92 -37.72 4.39
C SER A 585 -29.27 -37.61 5.09
N HIS A 586 -29.63 -36.41 5.55
CA HIS A 586 -30.94 -36.13 6.13
C HIS A 586 -32.07 -36.36 5.12
N GLN A 587 -31.93 -35.86 3.88
CA GLN A 587 -32.93 -36.09 2.82
C GLN A 587 -33.08 -37.57 2.47
N GLN A 588 -31.97 -38.32 2.42
CA GLN A 588 -32.01 -39.76 2.17
C GLN A 588 -32.75 -40.50 3.29
N MET A 589 -32.45 -40.18 4.56
CA MET A 589 -33.15 -40.75 5.72
C MET A 589 -34.65 -40.41 5.72
N VAL A 590 -35.03 -39.19 5.31
CA VAL A 590 -36.43 -38.79 5.18
C VAL A 590 -37.14 -39.60 4.09
N GLU A 591 -36.50 -39.84 2.94
CA GLU A 591 -37.10 -40.62 1.86
C GLU A 591 -37.17 -42.12 2.18
N GLU A 592 -36.15 -42.68 2.84
CA GLU A 592 -36.18 -44.06 3.36
C GLU A 592 -37.32 -44.24 4.37
N ASN A 593 -37.49 -43.30 5.31
CA ASN A 593 -38.62 -43.31 6.24
C ASN A 593 -39.97 -43.18 5.52
N ARG A 594 -40.03 -42.38 4.44
CA ARG A 594 -41.24 -42.26 3.61
C ARG A 594 -41.58 -43.58 2.91
N ILE A 595 -40.59 -44.32 2.44
CA ILE A 595 -40.74 -45.66 1.83
C ILE A 595 -41.18 -46.68 2.89
N ILE A 596 -40.60 -46.65 4.09
CA ILE A 596 -40.99 -47.51 5.21
C ILE A 596 -42.45 -47.24 5.58
N VAL A 597 -42.85 -45.98 5.76
CA VAL A 597 -44.25 -45.60 6.06
C VAL A 597 -45.21 -46.04 4.96
N LYS A 598 -44.82 -45.96 3.68
CA LYS A 598 -45.62 -46.50 2.56
C LYS A 598 -45.75 -48.02 2.62
N LYS A 599 -44.67 -48.75 2.92
CA LYS A 599 -44.71 -50.21 3.11
C LYS A 599 -45.59 -50.60 4.29
N THR A 600 -45.52 -49.90 5.41
CA THR A 600 -46.36 -50.17 6.60
C THR A 600 -47.84 -49.89 6.34
N LYS A 601 -48.16 -48.88 5.51
CA LYS A 601 -49.54 -48.63 5.03
C LYS A 601 -50.04 -49.73 4.08
N CYS A 602 -49.20 -50.26 3.19
CA CYS A 602 -49.54 -51.43 2.36
C CYS A 602 -49.80 -52.69 3.20
N TYR A 603 -48.99 -52.95 4.23
CA TYR A 603 -49.22 -54.08 5.13
C TYR A 603 -50.54 -53.96 5.90
N LYS A 604 -50.89 -52.76 6.38
CA LYS A 604 -52.22 -52.52 6.99
C LYS A 604 -53.36 -52.73 5.98
N PHE A 605 -53.19 -52.30 4.73
CA PHE A 605 -54.21 -52.49 3.69
C PHE A 605 -54.43 -53.97 3.32
N ILE A 606 -53.35 -54.76 3.22
CA ILE A 606 -53.43 -56.23 3.01
C ILE A 606 -54.09 -56.92 4.20
N HIS A 607 -53.80 -56.47 5.43
CA HIS A 607 -54.43 -57.00 6.64
C HIS A 607 -55.94 -56.70 6.68
N TYR A 608 -56.36 -55.52 6.21
CA TYR A 608 -57.78 -55.16 6.07
C TYR A 608 -58.49 -56.00 4.99
N ILE A 609 -57.85 -56.27 3.86
CA ILE A 609 -58.40 -57.14 2.80
C ILE A 609 -58.55 -58.57 3.32
N ASN A 610 -57.58 -59.11 4.06
CA ASN A 610 -57.69 -60.45 4.65
C ASN A 610 -58.82 -60.55 5.68
N ILE A 611 -59.01 -59.50 6.50
CA ILE A 611 -60.13 -59.41 7.45
C ILE A 611 -61.48 -59.34 6.69
N TYR A 612 -61.57 -58.54 5.63
CA TYR A 612 -62.79 -58.45 4.83
C TYR A 612 -63.11 -59.77 4.11
N THR A 613 -62.08 -60.45 3.59
CA THR A 613 -62.24 -61.75 2.94
C THR A 613 -62.67 -62.81 3.94
N PHE A 614 -62.14 -62.79 5.17
CA PHE A 614 -62.56 -63.66 6.27
C PHE A 614 -64.02 -63.40 6.70
N ILE A 615 -64.44 -62.13 6.79
CA ILE A 615 -65.81 -61.76 7.13
C ILE A 615 -66.78 -62.19 6.02
N CYS A 616 -66.45 -61.94 4.75
CA CYS A 616 -67.28 -62.37 3.61
C CYS A 616 -67.39 -63.90 3.50
N LYS A 617 -66.31 -64.64 3.81
CA LYS A 617 -66.31 -66.10 3.79
C LYS A 617 -67.19 -66.69 4.91
N ASN A 618 -67.16 -66.11 6.10
CA ASN A 618 -68.04 -66.52 7.21
C ASN A 618 -69.50 -66.08 7.01
N PHE A 619 -69.74 -64.96 6.35
CA PHE A 619 -71.09 -64.52 5.99
C PHE A 619 -71.73 -65.44 4.94
N PHE A 620 -70.95 -65.97 3.99
CA PHE A 620 -71.43 -66.96 3.00
C PHE A 620 -71.65 -68.36 3.60
N ILE A 621 -70.89 -68.74 4.63
CA ILE A 621 -71.10 -70.00 5.37
C ILE A 621 -72.32 -69.91 6.30
N ALA A 622 -72.68 -68.72 6.78
CA ALA A 622 -73.88 -68.50 7.60
C ALA A 622 -75.17 -68.34 6.76
N LEU A 623 -75.06 -68.21 5.44
CA LEU A 623 -76.20 -68.14 4.51
C LEU A 623 -76.58 -69.52 3.91
N PHE A 624 -75.82 -70.56 4.27
CA PHE A 624 -76.06 -71.98 3.98
C PHE A 624 -76.35 -72.69 5.29
#